data_AF-A0A6G7XR85-F1
#
_entry.id   AF-A0A6G7XR85-F1
#
_cell.length_a   1.000
_cell.length_b   1.000
_cell.length_c   1.000
_cell.angle_alpha   90.00
_cell.angle_beta   90.00
_cell.angle_gamma   90.00
#
_symmetry.space_group_name_H-M   'P 1'
#
loop_
_entity.id
_entity.type
_entity.pdbx_description
1 polymer ?
#
loop_
_entity_poly.entity_id
_entity_poly.type
_entity_poly.pdbx_seq_one_letter_code
_entity_poly.pdbx_strand_id
1 'polypeptide(L)'
;MGASCHSPGPPEPTREVLHWPVTCGPDGRVDCRLVRLVVARCQVDYAGRLSAHLPMATRLIMVKNDGSVLVHSDGGSYKPLNWMSPPATLREGTTDDGQVEWRVTSPKADDTLRILIEEVLSDTRHDLGIDPGLQKDGVEKHLQALLAEHPATLSDGLTLVRREFPTAIGPVDLMCRDGEGLSVAVEIKRRGDIDGVEQLTRYLELLNRDPLLTVNGAVRGVFAAQAIKPQARVLAEDRGIACVVVDYDALRGIDDPSHRLF
;
A
#
# COMPACT_ATOMS: atom_id res chain seq x y z
N MET A 1 -23.91 67.02 -13.25
CA MET A 1 -23.61 66.03 -14.31
C MET A 1 -22.55 65.09 -13.77
N GLY A 2 -22.82 63.79 -13.76
CA GLY A 2 -21.89 62.78 -13.27
C GLY A 2 -22.61 61.46 -12.99
N ALA A 3 -23.06 60.78 -14.04
CA ALA A 3 -23.57 59.41 -13.95
C ALA A 3 -22.39 58.44 -14.14
N SER A 4 -22.10 57.61 -13.14
CA SER A 4 -21.09 56.56 -13.22
C SER A 4 -21.67 55.30 -13.87
N CYS A 5 -21.14 54.93 -15.03
CA CYS A 5 -21.48 53.70 -15.74
C CYS A 5 -20.83 52.51 -15.04
N HIS A 6 -21.63 51.60 -14.46
CA HIS A 6 -21.17 50.27 -14.05
C HIS A 6 -21.45 49.29 -15.19
N SER A 7 -20.40 48.66 -15.72
CA SER A 7 -20.52 47.55 -16.67
C SER A 7 -20.85 46.25 -15.91
N PRO A 8 -21.79 45.42 -16.37
CA PRO A 8 -22.04 44.12 -15.76
C PRO A 8 -20.89 43.16 -16.07
N GLY A 9 -20.44 42.43 -15.05
CA GLY A 9 -19.44 41.37 -15.19
C GLY A 9 -19.98 40.18 -16.02
N PRO A 10 -19.09 39.30 -16.51
CA PRO A 10 -19.47 38.16 -17.33
C PRO A 10 -20.39 37.21 -16.55
N PRO A 11 -21.35 36.54 -17.22
CA PRO A 11 -22.23 35.59 -16.56
C PRO A 11 -21.43 34.40 -16.01
N GLU A 12 -21.77 33.97 -14.79
CA GLU A 12 -21.22 32.74 -14.20
C GLU A 12 -21.57 31.53 -15.10
N PRO A 13 -20.65 30.57 -15.28
CA PRO A 13 -20.92 29.38 -16.07
C PRO A 13 -21.98 28.55 -15.36
N THR A 14 -23.10 28.34 -16.04
CA THR A 14 -24.17 27.42 -15.62
C THR A 14 -23.58 26.03 -15.42
N ARG A 15 -23.65 25.50 -14.19
CA ARG A 15 -23.38 24.08 -13.92
C ARG A 15 -24.41 23.23 -14.65
N GLU A 16 -24.06 22.72 -15.82
CA GLU A 16 -24.79 21.63 -16.45
C GLU A 16 -24.62 20.39 -15.57
N VAL A 17 -25.65 20.09 -14.78
CA VAL A 17 -25.82 18.77 -14.18
C VAL A 17 -26.19 17.83 -15.34
N LEU A 18 -25.19 17.16 -15.91
CA LEU A 18 -25.39 16.11 -16.90
C LEU A 18 -26.12 14.95 -16.21
N HIS A 19 -27.45 14.94 -16.29
CA HIS A 19 -28.26 13.78 -15.93
C HIS A 19 -27.95 12.66 -16.92
N TRP A 20 -27.05 11.75 -16.53
CA TRP A 20 -26.82 10.53 -17.28
C TRP A 20 -27.77 9.44 -16.77
N PRO A 21 -28.58 8.80 -17.62
CA PRO A 21 -29.44 7.71 -17.18
C PRO A 21 -28.57 6.56 -16.63
N VAL A 22 -28.92 6.10 -15.43
CA VAL A 22 -28.35 4.89 -14.84
C VAL A 22 -28.72 3.72 -15.75
N THR A 23 -27.80 3.28 -16.61
CA THR A 23 -28.00 2.06 -17.39
C THR A 23 -27.73 0.86 -16.49
N CYS A 24 -28.73 0.42 -15.75
CA CYS A 24 -28.74 -0.92 -15.16
C CYS A 24 -28.86 -1.94 -16.29
N GLY A 25 -28.04 -3.01 -16.23
CA GLY A 25 -28.28 -4.19 -17.07
C GLY A 25 -29.66 -4.80 -16.77
N PRO A 26 -30.19 -5.67 -17.65
CA PRO A 26 -31.50 -6.31 -17.47
C PRO A 26 -31.62 -7.17 -16.20
N ASP A 27 -30.52 -7.45 -15.52
CA ASP A 27 -30.44 -8.18 -14.24
C ASP A 27 -30.09 -7.29 -13.03
N GLY A 28 -30.13 -5.95 -13.18
CA GLY A 28 -29.76 -5.00 -12.13
C GLY A 28 -28.25 -4.89 -11.87
N ARG A 29 -27.41 -5.55 -12.69
CA ARG A 29 -25.96 -5.44 -12.60
C ARG A 29 -25.49 -4.09 -13.14
N VAL A 30 -24.55 -3.49 -12.41
CA VAL A 30 -23.87 -2.27 -12.85
C VAL A 30 -22.55 -2.66 -13.51
N ASP A 31 -22.46 -2.51 -14.83
CA ASP A 31 -21.18 -2.56 -15.55
C ASP A 31 -20.60 -1.15 -15.57
N CYS A 32 -19.65 -0.87 -14.68
CA CYS A 32 -19.06 0.45 -14.54
C CYS A 32 -17.69 0.47 -15.23
N ARG A 33 -17.65 0.62 -16.55
CA ARG A 33 -16.38 0.79 -17.29
C ARG A 33 -15.55 2.01 -16.85
N LEU A 34 -16.20 2.94 -16.15
CA LEU A 34 -15.66 4.17 -15.57
C LEU A 34 -15.62 4.04 -14.04
N VAL A 35 -14.81 4.83 -13.34
CA VAL A 35 -15.00 4.97 -11.89
C VAL A 35 -16.25 5.81 -11.64
N ARG A 36 -17.15 5.35 -10.76
CA ARG A 36 -18.31 6.12 -10.29
C ARG A 36 -18.09 6.61 -8.87
N LEU A 37 -18.30 7.89 -8.65
CA LEU A 37 -18.16 8.57 -7.37
C LEU A 37 -19.52 9.11 -6.94
N VAL A 38 -20.00 8.63 -5.80
CA VAL A 38 -21.36 8.90 -5.33
C VAL A 38 -21.27 9.45 -3.92
N VAL A 39 -21.65 10.70 -3.73
CA VAL A 39 -21.82 11.28 -2.40
C VAL A 39 -23.28 11.11 -2.03
N ALA A 40 -23.54 10.34 -0.99
CA ALA A 40 -24.90 9.98 -0.59
C ALA A 40 -25.02 9.95 0.93
N ARG A 41 -26.21 10.29 1.42
CA ARG A 41 -26.62 9.97 2.79
C ARG A 41 -27.07 8.51 2.81
N CYS A 42 -26.27 7.67 3.46
CA CYS A 42 -26.43 6.22 3.40
C CYS A 42 -26.13 5.54 4.73
N GLN A 43 -26.65 4.33 4.90
CA GLN A 43 -26.26 3.36 5.93
C GLN A 43 -25.58 2.17 5.26
N VAL A 44 -24.63 1.55 5.94
CA VAL A 44 -23.91 0.38 5.40
C VAL A 44 -23.93 -0.76 6.40
N ASP A 45 -24.30 -1.94 5.93
CA ASP A 45 -24.25 -3.19 6.68
C ASP A 45 -23.36 -4.19 5.93
N TYR A 46 -22.33 -4.68 6.60
CA TYR A 46 -21.48 -5.75 6.12
C TYR A 46 -21.78 -7.02 6.89
N ALA A 47 -22.07 -8.10 6.17
CA ALA A 47 -22.30 -9.43 6.71
C ALA A 47 -21.39 -10.43 6.04
N GLY A 48 -20.66 -11.23 6.83
CA GLY A 48 -19.70 -12.19 6.30
C GLY A 48 -18.84 -12.78 7.41
N ARG A 49 -17.52 -12.84 7.20
CA ARG A 49 -16.53 -13.26 8.22
C ARG A 49 -16.57 -12.46 9.53
N LEU A 50 -17.07 -11.24 9.46
CA LEU A 50 -17.39 -10.38 10.60
C LEU A 50 -18.68 -9.61 10.27
N SER A 51 -19.29 -9.01 11.28
CA SER A 51 -20.37 -8.05 11.09
C SER A 51 -19.84 -6.63 11.32
N ALA A 52 -20.24 -5.70 10.46
CA ALA A 52 -19.98 -4.28 10.66
C ALA A 52 -21.21 -3.46 10.24
N HIS A 53 -21.47 -2.39 11.00
CA HIS A 53 -22.58 -1.49 10.76
C HIS A 53 -22.07 -0.05 10.79
N LEU A 54 -22.38 0.71 9.75
CA LEU A 54 -22.17 2.15 9.67
C LEU A 54 -23.53 2.85 9.66
N PRO A 55 -23.88 3.62 10.71
CA PRO A 55 -25.18 4.27 10.83
C PRO A 55 -25.39 5.32 9.73
N MET A 56 -26.64 5.74 9.49
CA MET A 56 -26.97 6.73 8.46
C MET A 56 -26.11 8.00 8.57
N ALA A 57 -25.35 8.32 7.52
CA ALA A 57 -24.53 9.52 7.42
C ALA A 57 -24.15 9.81 5.95
N THR A 58 -23.72 11.03 5.67
CA THR A 58 -23.17 11.39 4.36
C THR A 58 -21.80 10.74 4.16
N ARG A 59 -21.64 10.00 3.07
CA ARG A 59 -20.41 9.26 2.74
C ARG A 59 -20.11 9.34 1.25
N LEU A 60 -18.83 9.13 0.91
CA LEU A 60 -18.40 8.90 -0.46
C LEU A 60 -18.38 7.39 -0.73
N ILE A 61 -19.14 6.96 -1.73
CA ILE A 61 -19.12 5.60 -2.28
C ILE A 61 -18.37 5.66 -3.61
N MET A 62 -17.29 4.89 -3.71
CA MET A 62 -16.50 4.74 -4.93
C MET A 62 -16.72 3.35 -5.51
N VAL A 63 -17.20 3.28 -6.74
CA VAL A 63 -17.35 2.03 -7.51
C VAL A 63 -16.32 2.05 -8.64
N LYS A 64 -15.35 1.14 -8.58
CA LYS A 64 -14.26 1.05 -9.55
C LYS A 64 -14.61 0.10 -10.69
N ASN A 65 -13.91 0.26 -11.80
CA ASN A 65 -14.08 -0.56 -13.00
C ASN A 65 -13.73 -2.04 -12.79
N ASP A 66 -12.81 -2.35 -11.88
CA ASP A 66 -12.50 -3.74 -11.52
C ASP A 66 -13.58 -4.41 -10.64
N GLY A 67 -14.66 -3.68 -10.31
CA GLY A 67 -15.75 -4.13 -9.46
C GLY A 67 -15.57 -3.82 -7.98
N SER A 68 -14.43 -3.23 -7.57
CA SER A 68 -14.23 -2.84 -6.17
C SER A 68 -15.22 -1.76 -5.75
N VAL A 69 -15.75 -1.88 -4.53
CA VAL A 69 -16.60 -0.85 -3.92
C VAL A 69 -15.98 -0.41 -2.60
N LEU A 70 -15.85 0.90 -2.40
CA LEU A 70 -15.25 1.50 -1.22
C LEU A 70 -16.18 2.56 -0.64
N VAL A 71 -16.32 2.57 0.69
CA VAL A 71 -17.13 3.56 1.42
C VAL A 71 -16.22 4.37 2.34
N HIS A 72 -16.20 5.69 2.16
CA HIS A 72 -15.37 6.63 2.89
C HIS A 72 -16.20 7.64 3.70
N SER A 73 -15.66 8.06 4.84
CA SER A 73 -16.02 9.30 5.53
C SER A 73 -14.95 10.37 5.29
N ASP A 74 -15.30 11.63 5.55
CA ASP A 74 -14.39 12.77 5.44
C ASP A 74 -13.29 12.78 6.54
N GLY A 75 -13.49 12.04 7.64
CA GLY A 75 -12.54 11.92 8.74
C GLY A 75 -12.27 10.47 9.18
N GLY A 76 -11.31 10.28 10.08
CA GLY A 76 -11.04 9.02 10.79
C GLY A 76 -9.89 8.18 10.25
N SER A 77 -9.61 8.17 8.95
CA SER A 77 -8.47 7.48 8.34
C SER A 77 -8.37 7.82 6.84
N TYR A 78 -7.19 7.67 6.24
CA TYR A 78 -7.05 7.68 4.76
C TYR A 78 -7.64 6.41 4.10
N LYS A 79 -7.97 5.38 4.90
CA LYS A 79 -8.54 4.12 4.43
C LYS A 79 -10.07 4.18 4.35
N PRO A 80 -10.71 3.38 3.47
CA PRO A 80 -12.17 3.21 3.52
C PRO A 80 -12.63 2.64 4.86
N LEU A 81 -13.84 3.02 5.29
CA LEU A 81 -14.51 2.45 6.46
C LEU A 81 -14.99 1.01 6.20
N ASN A 82 -15.49 0.76 4.98
CA ASN A 82 -15.89 -0.57 4.52
C ASN A 82 -15.57 -0.69 3.02
N TRP A 83 -15.20 -1.88 2.57
CA TRP A 83 -14.94 -2.12 1.16
C TRP A 83 -15.22 -3.58 0.77
N MET A 84 -15.38 -3.80 -0.54
CA MET A 84 -15.36 -5.11 -1.19
C MET A 84 -14.32 -5.09 -2.30
N SER A 85 -13.41 -6.07 -2.26
CA SER A 85 -12.31 -6.22 -3.22
C SER A 85 -12.77 -6.95 -4.49
N PRO A 86 -12.03 -6.82 -5.60
CA PRO A 86 -12.40 -7.48 -6.85
C PRO A 86 -12.07 -8.99 -6.78
N PRO A 87 -12.80 -9.85 -7.52
CA PRO A 87 -13.98 -9.51 -8.29
C PRO A 87 -15.20 -9.34 -7.37
N ALA A 88 -15.85 -8.18 -7.43
CA ALA A 88 -17.09 -7.92 -6.73
C ALA A 88 -18.14 -7.42 -7.72
N THR A 89 -19.41 -7.73 -7.45
CA THR A 89 -20.54 -7.34 -8.29
C THR A 89 -21.47 -6.45 -7.49
N LEU A 90 -21.69 -5.24 -7.99
CA LEU A 90 -22.69 -4.32 -7.48
C LEU A 90 -24.02 -4.56 -8.22
N ARG A 91 -25.10 -4.72 -7.44
CA ARG A 91 -26.49 -4.68 -7.91
C ARG A 91 -27.23 -3.54 -7.24
N GLU A 92 -27.93 -2.75 -8.03
CA GLU A 92 -28.81 -1.69 -7.53
C GLU A 92 -30.26 -2.18 -7.54
N GLY A 93 -31.01 -1.85 -6.51
CA GLY A 93 -32.41 -2.20 -6.40
C GLY A 93 -33.09 -1.41 -5.29
N THR A 94 -34.20 -1.96 -4.81
CA THR A 94 -34.96 -1.42 -3.69
C THR A 94 -35.26 -2.53 -2.69
N THR A 95 -35.34 -2.17 -1.42
CA THR A 95 -35.91 -3.04 -0.39
C THR A 95 -37.42 -3.20 -0.61
N ASP A 96 -38.03 -4.16 0.10
CA ASP A 96 -39.48 -4.38 0.06
C ASP A 96 -40.27 -3.13 0.52
N ASP A 97 -39.67 -2.33 1.41
CA ASP A 97 -40.22 -1.06 1.90
C ASP A 97 -39.97 0.12 0.93
N GLY A 98 -39.39 -0.14 -0.25
CA GLY A 98 -39.17 0.86 -1.30
C GLY A 98 -37.93 1.73 -1.13
N GLN A 99 -37.07 1.45 -0.13
CA GLN A 99 -35.82 2.19 0.05
C GLN A 99 -34.78 1.72 -0.97
N VAL A 100 -34.01 2.66 -1.55
CA VAL A 100 -32.93 2.32 -2.49
C VAL A 100 -31.86 1.51 -1.76
N GLU A 101 -31.51 0.35 -2.32
CA GLU A 101 -30.48 -0.54 -1.80
C GLU A 101 -29.47 -0.87 -2.89
N TRP A 102 -28.20 -0.76 -2.53
CA TRP A 102 -27.09 -1.29 -3.31
C TRP A 102 -26.51 -2.50 -2.58
N ARG A 103 -26.38 -3.61 -3.30
CA ARG A 103 -25.82 -4.86 -2.77
C ARG A 103 -24.55 -5.22 -3.53
N VAL A 104 -23.46 -5.39 -2.79
CA VAL A 104 -22.17 -5.82 -3.34
C VAL A 104 -21.85 -7.21 -2.82
N THR A 105 -21.59 -8.14 -3.73
CA THR A 105 -21.20 -9.53 -3.41
C THR A 105 -19.90 -9.91 -4.11
N SER A 106 -19.15 -10.84 -3.53
CA SER A 106 -17.98 -11.44 -4.18
C SER A 106 -18.24 -12.92 -4.43
N PRO A 107 -17.78 -13.53 -5.55
CA PRO A 107 -17.89 -14.97 -5.74
C PRO A 107 -16.87 -15.76 -4.90
N LYS A 108 -15.89 -15.08 -4.29
CA LYS A 108 -14.82 -15.71 -3.50
C LYS A 108 -15.15 -15.83 -2.01
N ALA A 109 -16.20 -15.15 -1.54
CA ALA A 109 -16.58 -15.14 -0.14
C ALA A 109 -18.09 -14.91 -0.04
N ASP A 110 -18.72 -15.50 0.97
CA ASP A 110 -20.14 -15.26 1.29
C ASP A 110 -20.37 -13.88 1.94
N ASP A 111 -19.35 -13.01 1.87
CA ASP A 111 -19.38 -11.64 2.36
C ASP A 111 -20.31 -10.78 1.46
N THR A 112 -21.22 -10.03 2.10
CA THR A 112 -22.16 -9.12 1.45
C THR A 112 -22.05 -7.73 2.07
N LEU A 113 -21.94 -6.71 1.23
CA LEU A 113 -22.04 -5.30 1.62
C LEU A 113 -23.38 -4.73 1.13
N ARG A 114 -24.27 -4.36 2.05
CA ARG A 114 -25.53 -3.68 1.75
C ARG A 114 -25.39 -2.21 2.08
N ILE A 115 -25.76 -1.35 1.13
CA ILE A 115 -25.72 0.10 1.28
C ILE A 115 -27.14 0.61 1.03
N LEU A 116 -27.79 1.08 2.09
CA LEU A 116 -29.10 1.73 2.00
C LEU A 116 -28.89 3.21 1.71
N ILE A 117 -29.50 3.70 0.64
CA ILE A 117 -29.39 5.08 0.20
C ILE A 117 -30.66 5.83 0.58
N GLU A 118 -30.53 6.89 1.37
CA GLU A 118 -31.63 7.80 1.69
C GLU A 118 -31.68 8.97 0.70
N GLU A 119 -30.52 9.55 0.39
CA GLU A 119 -30.42 10.70 -0.51
C GLU A 119 -29.10 10.64 -1.28
N VAL A 120 -29.15 10.89 -2.59
CA VAL A 120 -27.96 11.07 -3.42
C VAL A 120 -27.70 12.57 -3.59
N LEU A 121 -26.57 13.05 -3.07
CA LEU A 121 -26.15 14.45 -3.16
C LEU A 121 -25.34 14.73 -4.43
N SER A 122 -24.59 13.73 -4.90
CA SER A 122 -23.81 13.80 -6.13
C SER A 122 -23.57 12.40 -6.68
N ASP A 123 -23.64 12.24 -8.00
CA ASP A 123 -23.32 11.00 -8.71
C ASP A 123 -22.59 11.35 -10.01
N THR A 124 -21.32 10.96 -10.09
CA THR A 124 -20.42 11.33 -11.20
C THR A 124 -19.64 10.11 -11.67
N ARG A 125 -19.25 10.11 -12.95
CA ARG A 125 -18.49 9.02 -13.58
C ARG A 125 -17.30 9.58 -14.33
N HIS A 126 -16.14 8.93 -14.20
CA HIS A 126 -14.89 9.39 -14.80
C HIS A 126 -14.11 8.25 -15.45
N ASP A 127 -13.56 8.53 -16.64
CA ASP A 127 -12.52 7.70 -17.22
C ASP A 127 -11.17 8.12 -16.64
N LEU A 128 -10.48 7.20 -15.99
CA LEU A 128 -9.14 7.46 -15.47
C LEU A 128 -8.05 7.11 -16.49
N GLY A 129 -8.43 6.54 -17.64
CA GLY A 129 -7.51 6.08 -18.66
C GLY A 129 -6.70 4.85 -18.24
N ILE A 130 -5.59 4.64 -18.94
CA ILE A 130 -4.66 3.54 -18.66
C ILE A 130 -3.74 3.99 -17.53
N ASP A 131 -3.82 3.32 -16.38
CA ASP A 131 -2.87 3.52 -15.29
C ASP A 131 -1.50 2.91 -15.69
N PRO A 132 -0.41 3.70 -15.75
CA PRO A 132 0.94 3.16 -15.95
C PRO A 132 1.40 2.30 -14.75
N GLY A 133 0.62 2.30 -13.67
CA GLY A 133 0.88 1.58 -12.45
C GLY A 133 1.73 2.42 -11.49
N LEU A 134 1.61 2.10 -10.20
CA LEU A 134 2.46 2.70 -9.18
C LEU A 134 3.93 2.33 -9.43
N GLN A 135 4.72 3.31 -9.85
CA GLN A 135 6.18 3.17 -9.88
C GLN A 135 6.69 3.26 -8.45
N LYS A 136 6.86 2.11 -7.80
CA LYS A 136 7.60 2.02 -6.55
C LYS A 136 9.07 2.17 -6.90
N ASP A 137 9.67 3.30 -6.51
CA ASP A 137 11.11 3.53 -6.64
C ASP A 137 11.88 2.28 -6.19
N GLY A 138 12.54 1.61 -7.14
CA GLY A 138 13.35 0.41 -6.90
C GLY A 138 14.60 0.68 -6.07
N VAL A 139 14.63 1.75 -5.27
CA VAL A 139 15.75 2.17 -4.44
C VAL A 139 16.15 1.07 -3.46
N GLU A 140 15.21 0.30 -2.92
CA GLU A 140 15.56 -0.85 -2.05
C GLU A 140 16.23 -1.97 -2.83
N LYS A 141 15.70 -2.31 -4.01
CA LYS A 141 16.32 -3.30 -4.90
C LYS A 141 17.70 -2.84 -5.38
N HIS A 142 17.87 -1.55 -5.62
CA HIS A 142 19.14 -0.96 -6.03
C HIS A 142 20.14 -0.88 -4.86
N LEU A 143 19.69 -0.47 -3.67
CA LEU A 143 20.48 -0.53 -2.43
C LEU A 143 20.96 -1.97 -2.17
N GLN A 144 20.09 -2.96 -2.33
CA GLN A 144 20.45 -4.37 -2.19
C GLN A 144 21.53 -4.77 -3.20
N ALA A 145 21.43 -4.33 -4.47
CA ALA A 145 22.46 -4.60 -5.47
C ALA A 145 23.80 -3.94 -5.11
N LEU A 146 23.80 -2.65 -4.77
CA LEU A 146 25.01 -1.91 -4.40
C LEU A 146 25.69 -2.49 -3.15
N LEU A 147 24.91 -2.83 -2.12
CA LEU A 147 25.42 -3.44 -0.89
C LEU A 147 25.87 -4.88 -1.09
N ALA A 148 25.32 -5.60 -2.06
CA ALA A 148 25.80 -6.92 -2.44
C ALA A 148 27.16 -6.86 -3.16
N GLU A 149 27.40 -5.81 -3.95
CA GLU A 149 28.68 -5.56 -4.62
C GLU A 149 29.74 -5.01 -3.66
N HIS A 150 29.32 -4.25 -2.65
CA HIS A 150 30.20 -3.62 -1.66
C HIS A 150 29.82 -3.97 -0.20
N PRO A 151 29.78 -5.26 0.20
CA PRO A 151 29.34 -5.67 1.53
C PRO A 151 30.19 -5.10 2.68
N ALA A 152 31.46 -4.78 2.40
CA ALA A 152 32.36 -4.14 3.37
C ALA A 152 31.86 -2.77 3.87
N THR A 153 30.95 -2.11 3.15
CA THR A 153 30.35 -0.85 3.64
C THR A 153 29.38 -1.05 4.81
N LEU A 154 28.97 -2.29 5.07
CA LEU A 154 28.13 -2.65 6.21
C LEU A 154 28.95 -2.96 7.47
N SER A 155 30.10 -3.58 7.28
CA SER A 155 31.08 -3.90 8.33
C SER A 155 32.38 -4.33 7.66
N ASP A 156 33.52 -3.98 8.24
CA ASP A 156 34.83 -4.39 7.74
C ASP A 156 34.93 -5.92 7.63
N GLY A 157 35.52 -6.39 6.52
CA GLY A 157 35.73 -7.82 6.25
C GLY A 157 34.47 -8.60 5.88
N LEU A 158 33.32 -7.96 5.73
CA LEU A 158 32.08 -8.63 5.34
C LEU A 158 32.12 -9.03 3.86
N THR A 159 31.77 -10.29 3.57
CA THR A 159 31.72 -10.85 2.21
C THR A 159 30.34 -11.41 1.90
N LEU A 160 29.86 -11.22 0.67
CA LEU A 160 28.56 -11.71 0.24
C LEU A 160 28.59 -13.24 0.07
N VAL A 161 27.63 -13.94 0.66
CA VAL A 161 27.36 -15.36 0.37
C VAL A 161 26.28 -15.47 -0.69
N ARG A 162 25.14 -14.79 -0.48
CA ARG A 162 23.99 -14.88 -1.37
C ARG A 162 23.03 -13.71 -1.16
N ARG A 163 22.44 -13.22 -2.26
CA ARG A 163 21.30 -12.31 -2.25
C ARG A 163 19.99 -13.09 -2.15
N GLU A 164 18.99 -12.49 -1.51
CA GLU A 164 17.66 -13.07 -1.31
C GLU A 164 17.78 -14.50 -0.77
N PHE A 165 18.48 -14.64 0.35
CA PHE A 165 18.76 -15.95 0.95
C PHE A 165 17.45 -16.55 1.48
N PRO A 166 17.03 -17.74 1.00
CA PRO A 166 15.69 -18.26 1.25
C PRO A 166 15.50 -18.65 2.72
N THR A 167 14.34 -18.32 3.29
CA THR A 167 13.86 -18.84 4.58
C THR A 167 12.41 -19.33 4.44
N ALA A 168 11.88 -19.99 5.46
CA ALA A 168 10.51 -20.49 5.47
C ALA A 168 9.43 -19.39 5.39
N ILE A 169 9.77 -18.14 5.74
CA ILE A 169 8.82 -17.01 5.77
C ILE A 169 9.16 -15.93 4.73
N GLY A 170 9.99 -16.27 3.74
CA GLY A 170 10.49 -15.35 2.71
C GLY A 170 12.00 -15.15 2.78
N PRO A 171 12.61 -14.54 1.76
CA PRO A 171 14.06 -14.37 1.72
C PRO A 171 14.53 -13.23 2.66
N VAL A 172 15.71 -13.38 3.25
CA VAL A 172 16.47 -12.26 3.81
C VAL A 172 17.29 -11.59 2.70
N ASP A 173 17.43 -10.26 2.73
CA ASP A 173 18.00 -9.49 1.62
C ASP A 173 19.41 -9.94 1.24
N LEU A 174 20.33 -9.99 2.21
CA LEU A 174 21.67 -10.53 2.00
C LEU A 174 22.01 -11.52 3.12
N MET A 175 22.61 -12.64 2.72
CA MET A 175 23.41 -13.48 3.61
C MET A 175 24.88 -13.21 3.31
N CYS A 176 25.63 -12.91 4.35
CA CYS A 176 27.04 -12.57 4.30
C CYS A 176 27.84 -13.43 5.29
N ARG A 177 29.16 -13.33 5.19
CA ARG A 177 30.11 -13.91 6.12
C ARG A 177 31.13 -12.87 6.55
N ASP A 178 31.35 -12.73 7.85
CA ASP A 178 32.36 -11.82 8.39
C ASP A 178 33.78 -12.43 8.37
N GLY A 179 34.77 -11.64 8.80
CA GLY A 179 36.18 -12.06 8.81
C GLY A 179 36.50 -13.24 9.73
N GLU A 180 35.62 -13.54 10.70
CA GLU A 180 35.75 -14.70 11.60
C GLU A 180 34.98 -15.92 11.08
N GLY A 181 34.29 -15.79 9.94
CA GLY A 181 33.51 -16.85 9.33
C GLY A 181 32.09 -16.98 9.88
N LEU A 182 31.61 -16.04 10.71
CA LEU A 182 30.24 -16.04 11.22
C LEU A 182 29.26 -15.66 10.11
N SER A 183 28.07 -16.27 10.14
CA SER A 183 26.98 -15.92 9.23
C SER A 183 26.34 -14.59 9.68
N VAL A 184 26.13 -13.69 8.72
CA VAL A 184 25.53 -12.38 8.97
C VAL A 184 24.33 -12.19 8.03
N ALA A 185 23.15 -12.08 8.62
CA ALA A 185 21.91 -11.78 7.92
C ALA A 185 21.69 -10.26 7.89
N VAL A 186 21.55 -9.71 6.68
CA VAL A 186 21.35 -8.27 6.47
C VAL A 186 19.94 -8.04 5.92
N GLU A 187 19.16 -7.18 6.58
CA GLU A 187 17.89 -6.65 6.07
C GLU A 187 18.08 -5.19 5.66
N ILE A 188 17.60 -4.83 4.46
CA ILE A 188 17.85 -3.54 3.83
C ILE A 188 16.53 -2.79 3.64
N LYS A 189 16.46 -1.55 4.13
CA LYS A 189 15.32 -0.66 3.92
C LYS A 189 15.76 0.67 3.35
N ARG A 190 14.91 1.34 2.56
CA ARG A 190 15.15 2.75 2.23
C ARG A 190 15.01 3.61 3.48
N ARG A 191 13.95 3.37 4.26
CA ARG A 191 13.68 4.01 5.56
C ARG A 191 13.37 2.91 6.57
N GLY A 192 14.27 2.71 7.53
CA GLY A 192 14.13 1.72 8.58
C GLY A 192 13.11 2.13 9.65
N ASP A 193 12.15 1.25 9.92
CA ASP A 193 11.15 1.34 10.97
C ASP A 193 11.06 0.02 11.77
N ILE A 194 10.11 -0.04 12.72
CA ILE A 194 9.94 -1.19 13.62
C ILE A 194 9.64 -2.47 12.84
N ASP A 195 8.84 -2.38 11.77
CA ASP A 195 8.42 -3.55 10.99
C ASP A 195 9.62 -4.25 10.35
N GLY A 196 10.62 -3.48 9.89
CA GLY A 196 11.87 -4.04 9.36
C GLY A 196 12.72 -4.76 10.41
N VAL A 197 12.75 -4.26 11.65
CA VAL A 197 13.48 -4.89 12.75
C VAL A 197 12.79 -6.18 13.21
N GLU A 198 11.46 -6.15 13.32
CA GLU A 198 10.65 -7.33 13.64
C GLU A 198 10.77 -8.40 12.54
N GLN A 199 10.86 -7.98 11.27
CA GLN A 199 11.13 -8.88 10.14
C GLN A 199 12.49 -9.56 10.29
N LEU A 200 13.56 -8.82 10.51
CA LEU A 200 14.90 -9.38 10.70
C LEU A 200 14.97 -10.28 11.94
N THR A 201 14.29 -9.91 13.03
CA THR A 201 14.21 -10.73 14.26
C THR A 201 13.63 -12.11 13.95
N ARG A 202 12.51 -12.19 13.21
CA ARG A 202 11.92 -13.47 12.79
C ARG A 202 12.85 -14.28 11.88
N TYR A 203 13.60 -13.64 11.00
CA TYR A 203 14.61 -14.35 10.19
C TYR A 203 15.72 -14.93 11.06
N LEU A 204 16.27 -14.15 12.00
CA LEU A 204 17.32 -14.63 12.90
C LEU A 204 16.86 -15.82 13.75
N GLU A 205 15.62 -15.82 14.23
CA GLU A 205 15.05 -16.96 14.97
C GLU A 205 15.00 -18.26 14.13
N LEU A 206 14.76 -18.14 12.82
CA LEU A 206 14.74 -19.28 11.91
C LEU A 206 16.16 -19.70 11.50
N LEU A 207 17.00 -18.75 11.13
CA LEU A 207 18.37 -19.00 10.65
C LEU A 207 19.25 -19.60 11.75
N ASN A 208 19.05 -19.19 13.01
CA ASN A 208 19.77 -19.76 14.15
C ASN A 208 19.36 -21.21 14.50
N ARG A 209 18.31 -21.75 13.87
CA ARG A 209 17.95 -23.18 14.00
C ARG A 209 18.69 -24.07 13.01
N ASP A 210 19.35 -23.49 12.01
CA ASP A 210 20.12 -24.23 11.01
C ASP A 210 21.56 -24.46 11.51
N PRO A 211 21.97 -25.72 11.77
CA PRO A 211 23.34 -26.04 12.18
C PRO A 211 24.40 -25.63 11.15
N LEU A 212 24.05 -25.57 9.86
CA LEU A 212 24.98 -25.20 8.79
C LEU A 212 25.33 -23.71 8.82
N LEU A 213 24.41 -22.88 9.33
CA LEU A 213 24.63 -21.43 9.46
C LEU A 213 25.30 -21.06 10.79
N THR A 214 25.26 -21.96 11.77
CA THR A 214 25.71 -21.71 13.14
C THR A 214 27.03 -22.41 13.51
N VAL A 215 27.73 -23.00 12.53
CA VAL A 215 29.01 -23.71 12.72
C VAL A 215 30.04 -22.89 13.50
N ASN A 216 30.15 -21.60 13.21
CA ASN A 216 31.14 -20.71 13.82
C ASN A 216 30.55 -19.85 14.98
N GLY A 217 29.23 -19.98 15.24
CA GLY A 217 28.50 -19.16 16.21
C GLY A 217 27.12 -18.75 15.71
N ALA A 218 26.33 -18.08 16.56
CA ALA A 218 24.99 -17.61 16.21
C ALA A 218 25.01 -16.64 15.01
N VAL A 219 24.00 -16.73 14.16
CA VAL A 219 23.80 -15.81 13.03
C VAL A 219 23.56 -14.41 13.56
N ARG A 220 24.37 -13.44 13.13
CA ARG A 220 24.27 -12.03 13.51
C ARG A 220 23.31 -11.28 12.59
N GLY A 221 22.62 -10.28 13.13
CA GLY A 221 21.73 -9.40 12.37
C GLY A 221 22.36 -8.04 12.09
N VAL A 222 22.23 -7.56 10.85
CA VAL A 222 22.51 -6.17 10.46
C VAL A 222 21.27 -5.56 9.82
N PHE A 223 20.78 -4.46 10.37
CA PHE A 223 19.70 -3.67 9.82
C PHE A 223 20.26 -2.43 9.13
N ALA A 224 20.22 -2.41 7.80
CA ALA A 224 20.83 -1.39 6.97
C ALA A 224 19.77 -0.49 6.32
N ALA A 225 19.90 0.83 6.46
CA ALA A 225 18.99 1.76 5.78
C ALA A 225 19.61 3.13 5.53
N GLN A 226 19.09 3.91 4.57
CA GLN A 226 19.52 5.31 4.39
C GLN A 226 19.13 6.22 5.56
N ALA A 227 18.04 5.86 6.25
CA ALA A 227 17.65 6.51 7.49
C ALA A 227 16.92 5.50 8.39
N ILE A 228 17.22 5.49 9.69
CA ILE A 228 16.60 4.60 10.67
C ILE A 228 15.87 5.46 11.71
N LYS A 229 14.57 5.20 11.93
CA LYS A 229 13.78 5.89 12.95
C LYS A 229 14.33 5.59 14.36
N PRO A 230 14.35 6.56 15.30
CA PRO A 230 14.89 6.35 16.64
C PRO A 230 14.33 5.13 17.36
N GLN A 231 13.02 4.91 17.32
CA GLN A 231 12.38 3.76 17.97
C GLN A 231 12.77 2.41 17.34
N ALA A 232 13.05 2.38 16.04
CA ALA A 232 13.51 1.17 15.36
C ALA A 232 14.95 0.84 15.76
N ARG A 233 15.81 1.87 15.87
CA ARG A 233 17.18 1.72 16.37
C ARG A 233 17.20 1.16 17.79
N VAL A 234 16.40 1.73 18.69
CA VAL A 234 16.29 1.26 20.08
C VAL A 234 15.87 -0.22 20.12
N LEU A 235 14.86 -0.62 19.35
CA LEU A 235 14.43 -2.01 19.29
C LEU A 235 15.49 -2.94 18.69
N ALA A 236 16.18 -2.52 17.63
CA ALA A 236 17.24 -3.32 17.02
C ALA A 236 18.39 -3.56 18.01
N GLU A 237 18.84 -2.52 18.71
CA GLU A 237 19.89 -2.62 19.71
C GLU A 237 19.50 -3.53 20.88
N ASP A 238 18.25 -3.43 21.38
CA ASP A 238 17.70 -4.32 22.41
C ASP A 238 17.72 -5.80 21.97
N ARG A 239 17.53 -6.07 20.67
CA ARG A 239 17.58 -7.41 20.07
C ARG A 239 18.98 -7.85 19.65
N GLY A 240 20.03 -7.07 19.93
CA GLY A 240 21.39 -7.37 19.51
C GLY A 240 21.63 -7.27 18.00
N ILE A 241 20.78 -6.53 17.28
CA ILE A 241 20.88 -6.27 15.84
C ILE A 241 21.68 -4.98 15.61
N ALA A 242 22.76 -5.07 14.83
CA ALA A 242 23.56 -3.89 14.49
C ALA A 242 22.81 -3.00 13.49
N CYS A 243 22.79 -1.69 13.72
CA CYS A 243 22.15 -0.72 12.82
C CYS A 243 23.19 0.06 12.01
N VAL A 244 23.09 -0.01 10.68
CA VAL A 244 23.99 0.69 9.76
C VAL A 244 23.21 1.71 8.94
N VAL A 245 23.64 2.97 9.00
CA VAL A 245 23.12 4.02 8.12
C VAL A 245 23.95 4.05 6.84
N VAL A 246 23.29 3.90 5.71
CA VAL A 246 23.93 3.73 4.41
C VAL A 246 23.88 5.02 3.61
N ASP A 247 25.04 5.51 3.17
CA ASP A 247 25.13 6.61 2.22
C ASP A 247 24.94 6.08 0.79
N TYR A 248 23.76 6.34 0.23
CA TYR A 248 23.38 5.86 -1.09
C TYR A 248 24.18 6.53 -2.22
N ASP A 249 24.51 7.82 -2.08
CA ASP A 249 25.25 8.55 -3.11
C ASP A 249 26.71 8.10 -3.12
N ALA A 250 27.30 7.87 -1.93
CA ALA A 250 28.63 7.28 -1.82
C ALA A 250 28.67 5.88 -2.46
N LEU A 251 27.69 5.00 -2.18
CA LEU A 251 27.61 3.67 -2.79
C LEU A 251 27.53 3.72 -4.32
N ARG A 252 26.73 4.64 -4.87
CA ARG A 252 26.65 4.83 -6.32
C ARG A 252 27.96 5.33 -6.93
N GLY A 253 28.70 6.15 -6.20
CA GLY A 253 30.02 6.63 -6.62
C GLY A 253 31.08 5.52 -6.67
N ILE A 254 30.97 4.50 -5.82
CA ILE A 254 31.87 3.33 -5.85
C ILE A 254 31.62 2.49 -7.12
N ASP A 255 30.38 2.43 -7.58
CA ASP A 255 29.96 1.70 -8.78
C ASP A 255 30.10 2.51 -10.08
N ASP A 256 30.80 3.66 -10.07
CA ASP A 256 31.07 4.43 -11.29
C ASP A 256 31.97 3.62 -12.24
N PRO A 257 31.50 3.27 -13.45
CA PRO A 257 32.26 2.47 -14.41
C PRO A 257 33.57 3.12 -14.87
N SER A 258 33.77 4.42 -14.65
CA SER A 258 35.06 5.08 -14.89
C SER A 258 36.17 4.65 -13.92
N HIS A 259 35.82 4.02 -12.79
CA HIS A 259 36.77 3.42 -11.86
C HIS A 259 37.13 1.96 -12.18
N ARG A 260 36.42 1.32 -13.12
CA ARG A 260 36.74 -0.03 -13.64
C ARG A 260 37.78 0.10 -14.76
N LEU A 261 39.01 0.45 -14.41
CA LEU A 261 40.16 0.30 -15.31
C LEU A 261 40.49 -1.20 -15.43
N PHE A 262 40.42 -1.68 -16.68
CA PHE A 262 40.68 -3.04 -17.21
C PHE A 262 39.50 -4.02 -17.22
#